data_AF-A0A1F4WID6-F1
#
_entry.id   AF-A0A1F4WID6-F1
#
_cell.length_a   1.000
_cell.length_b   1.000
_cell.length_c   1.000
_cell.angle_alpha   90.00
_cell.angle_beta   90.00
_cell.angle_gamma   90.00
#
_symmetry.space_group_name_H-M   'P 1'
#
loop_
_entity.id
_entity.type
_entity.pdbx_description
1 polymer ?
#
loop_
_entity_poly.entity_id
_entity_poly.type
_entity_poly.pdbx_seq_one_letter_code
_entity_poly.pdbx_strand_id
1 'polypeptide(L)'
;MSLRNRLGKKRKILAVTLKKVLRTPLPLYLALLLAINVGILTAAGGYLLLTRGSSTQDPENLVKDLKAEVLPAAGYITSITWGDTGKKLIEVGAIDEKQYQQLFNSPTNGMDELDILKGGSTKPIGINENNSQFVVDTLWAFGLTQKSKVLDEGPMKNSGTDLGNFASTGGWTLGKESATKLYSSQELVQLNDFQQDLVKKIAESIYRPCCDNPTSFPDCNHGMAALGLIELEVAAGLSEEQIYRDVLAFNSFWFPQTYLEIAVYFSQQGKGWGELDPKTILGSEYSSASGSAVISSQVKDVPGLDSGGGSCGV
;
A
#
# COMPACT_ATOMS: atom_id res chain seq x y z
N MET A 1 70.84 32.61 -26.49
CA MET A 1 70.91 32.01 -25.14
C MET A 1 69.88 30.87 -25.07
N SER A 2 70.35 29.62 -25.08
CA SER A 2 69.69 28.43 -25.64
C SER A 2 68.47 27.88 -24.87
N LEU A 3 67.46 27.41 -25.62
CA LEU A 3 66.27 26.66 -25.16
C LEU A 3 66.59 25.46 -24.25
N ARG A 4 67.83 24.93 -24.27
CA ARG A 4 68.27 23.84 -23.39
C ARG A 4 68.22 24.19 -21.89
N ASN A 5 68.34 25.46 -21.50
CA ASN A 5 68.33 25.86 -20.08
C ASN A 5 66.93 26.00 -19.46
N ARG A 6 65.86 26.14 -20.26
CA ARG A 6 64.48 26.22 -19.72
C ARG A 6 63.88 24.84 -19.40
N LEU A 7 64.26 23.80 -20.15
CA LEU A 7 63.76 22.42 -19.94
C LEU A 7 64.38 21.74 -18.70
N GLY A 8 65.67 21.97 -18.42
CA GLY A 8 66.34 21.42 -17.23
C GLY A 8 65.81 21.98 -15.91
N LYS A 9 65.42 23.26 -15.88
CA LYS A 9 64.87 23.91 -14.68
C LYS A 9 63.43 23.46 -14.40
N LYS A 10 62.59 23.31 -15.43
CA LYS A 10 61.22 22.76 -15.28
C LYS A 10 61.23 21.29 -14.84
N ARG A 11 62.10 20.44 -15.40
CA ARG A 11 62.23 19.03 -14.97
C ARG A 11 62.72 18.90 -13.52
N LYS A 12 63.68 19.73 -13.08
CA LYS A 12 64.12 19.74 -11.68
C LYS A 12 63.02 20.22 -10.72
N ILE A 13 62.27 21.26 -11.08
CA ILE A 13 61.15 21.73 -10.24
C ILE A 13 60.07 20.65 -10.14
N LEU A 14 59.64 20.05 -11.25
CA LEU A 14 58.64 18.97 -11.22
C LEU A 14 59.10 17.77 -10.37
N ALA A 15 60.36 17.34 -10.51
CA ALA A 15 60.91 16.22 -9.75
C ALA A 15 61.05 16.50 -8.25
N VAL A 16 61.36 17.76 -7.87
CA VAL A 16 61.43 18.19 -6.46
C VAL A 16 60.03 18.28 -5.84
N THR A 17 59.04 18.78 -6.59
CA THR A 17 57.65 18.86 -6.11
C THR A 17 57.04 17.46 -5.95
N LEU A 18 57.28 16.55 -6.90
CA LEU A 18 56.80 15.16 -6.82
C LEU A 18 57.43 14.40 -5.64
N LYS A 19 58.75 14.55 -5.42
CA LYS A 19 59.45 13.94 -4.27
C LYS A 19 58.98 14.48 -2.92
N LYS A 20 58.52 15.74 -2.84
CA LYS A 20 57.94 16.30 -1.61
C LYS A 20 56.54 15.74 -1.34
N VAL A 21 55.69 15.62 -2.35
CA VAL A 21 54.32 15.07 -2.23
C VAL A 21 54.33 13.57 -1.91
N LEU A 22 55.31 12.81 -2.43
CA LEU A 22 55.49 11.38 -2.12
C LEU A 22 56.09 11.10 -0.73
N ARG A 23 56.63 12.11 -0.05
CA ARG A 23 57.26 11.98 1.29
C ARG A 23 56.47 12.62 2.42
N THR A 24 55.45 13.41 2.11
CA THR A 24 54.48 13.85 3.12
C THR A 24 53.66 12.64 3.55
N PRO A 25 53.65 12.28 4.85
CA PRO A 25 52.82 11.18 5.32
C PRO A 25 51.37 11.52 4.97
N LEU A 26 50.70 10.59 4.26
CA LEU A 26 49.28 10.73 3.96
C LEU A 26 48.57 10.91 5.31
N PRO A 27 47.92 12.05 5.56
CA PRO A 27 47.38 12.29 6.87
C PRO A 27 46.32 11.21 7.14
N LEU A 28 46.33 10.67 8.35
CA LEU A 28 45.65 9.41 8.70
C LEU A 28 44.16 9.41 8.25
N TYR A 29 43.52 10.57 8.25
CA TYR A 29 42.13 10.75 7.81
C TYR A 29 41.91 10.51 6.30
N LEU A 30 42.86 10.88 5.42
CA LEU A 30 42.74 10.59 3.98
C LEU A 30 42.91 9.09 3.70
N ALA A 31 43.83 8.43 4.43
CA ALA A 31 44.00 6.99 4.34
C ALA A 31 42.74 6.25 4.82
N LEU A 32 42.13 6.73 5.91
CA LEU A 32 40.87 6.21 6.44
C LEU A 32 39.72 6.37 5.43
N LEU A 33 39.58 7.56 4.83
CA LEU A 33 38.53 7.84 3.84
C LEU A 33 38.69 6.98 2.58
N LEU A 34 39.91 6.74 2.11
CA LEU A 34 40.17 5.85 0.98
C LEU A 34 39.85 4.39 1.32
N ALA A 35 40.22 3.92 2.52
CA ALA A 35 39.91 2.58 2.99
C ALA A 35 38.39 2.38 3.17
N ILE A 36 37.67 3.39 3.68
CA ILE A 36 36.21 3.36 3.82
C ILE A 36 35.54 3.30 2.44
N ASN A 37 35.96 4.11 1.47
CA ASN A 37 35.35 4.10 0.13
C ASN A 37 35.62 2.80 -0.64
N VAL A 38 36.83 2.23 -0.53
CA VAL A 38 37.14 0.91 -1.11
C VAL A 38 36.35 -0.19 -0.40
N GLY A 39 36.24 -0.13 0.93
CA GLY A 39 35.43 -1.04 1.73
C GLY A 39 33.95 -1.02 1.31
N ILE A 40 33.37 0.17 1.14
CA ILE A 40 31.99 0.36 0.66
C ILE A 40 31.82 -0.17 -0.76
N LEU A 41 32.77 0.08 -1.68
CA LEU A 41 32.71 -0.45 -3.04
C LEU A 41 32.84 -1.98 -3.10
N THR A 42 33.70 -2.57 -2.26
CA THR A 42 33.84 -4.03 -2.17
C THR A 42 32.64 -4.68 -1.47
N ALA A 43 32.06 -4.02 -0.47
CA ALA A 43 30.86 -4.49 0.22
C ALA A 43 29.63 -4.36 -0.68
N ALA A 44 29.49 -3.26 -1.43
CA ALA A 44 28.42 -3.09 -2.41
C ALA A 44 28.57 -4.05 -3.59
N GLY A 45 29.79 -4.24 -4.11
CA GLY A 45 30.06 -5.22 -5.16
C GLY A 45 29.86 -6.66 -4.70
N GLY A 46 30.25 -6.98 -3.47
CA GLY A 46 30.00 -8.28 -2.82
C GLY A 46 28.52 -8.51 -2.54
N TYR A 47 27.80 -7.49 -2.07
CA TYR A 47 26.35 -7.53 -1.84
C TYR A 47 25.59 -7.71 -3.15
N LEU A 48 25.94 -6.97 -4.22
CA LEU A 48 25.36 -7.14 -5.56
C LEU A 48 25.67 -8.51 -6.19
N LEU A 49 26.83 -9.10 -5.90
CA LEU A 49 27.18 -10.46 -6.34
C LEU A 49 26.47 -11.55 -5.52
N LEU A 50 26.22 -11.29 -4.23
CA LEU A 50 25.44 -12.17 -3.36
C LEU A 50 23.94 -12.11 -3.69
N THR A 51 23.41 -10.94 -4.09
CA THR A 51 22.00 -10.80 -4.53
C THR A 51 21.78 -11.15 -6.00
N ARG A 52 22.83 -11.16 -6.83
CA ARG A 52 22.81 -11.78 -8.18
C ARG A 52 23.07 -13.29 -8.17
N GLY A 53 23.25 -13.89 -7.01
CA GLY A 53 23.14 -15.33 -6.86
C GLY A 53 21.73 -15.75 -7.22
N SER A 54 21.53 -16.17 -8.46
CA SER A 54 20.38 -16.96 -8.90
C SER A 54 20.40 -18.27 -8.11
N SER A 55 20.05 -18.21 -6.83
CA SER A 55 19.70 -19.38 -6.07
C SER A 55 18.44 -19.92 -6.71
N THR A 56 18.51 -21.17 -7.16
CA THR A 56 17.34 -22.04 -7.24
C THR A 56 16.77 -22.14 -5.81
N GLN A 57 16.09 -21.09 -5.35
CA GLN A 57 15.28 -21.17 -4.15
C GLN A 57 14.22 -22.23 -4.44
N ASP A 58 14.11 -23.16 -3.52
CA ASP A 58 13.00 -24.09 -3.48
C ASP A 58 11.69 -23.30 -3.61
N PRO A 59 10.81 -23.61 -4.57
CA PRO A 59 9.58 -22.85 -4.82
C PRO A 59 8.73 -22.63 -3.56
N GLU A 60 8.71 -23.59 -2.64
CA GLU A 60 7.98 -23.45 -1.37
C GLU A 60 8.60 -22.38 -0.45
N ASN A 61 9.93 -22.29 -0.40
CA ASN A 61 10.62 -21.26 0.35
C ASN A 61 10.42 -19.88 -0.29
N LEU A 62 10.40 -19.80 -1.63
CA LEU A 62 10.07 -18.56 -2.33
C LEU A 62 8.67 -18.05 -1.99
N VAL A 63 7.65 -18.92 -2.06
CA VAL A 63 6.26 -18.52 -1.75
C VAL A 63 6.14 -18.09 -0.29
N LYS A 64 6.84 -18.76 0.63
CA LYS A 64 6.88 -18.37 2.04
C LYS A 64 7.53 -16.99 2.25
N ASP A 65 8.66 -16.73 1.59
CA ASP A 65 9.34 -15.44 1.68
C ASP A 65 8.47 -14.32 1.09
N LEU A 66 7.86 -14.54 -0.08
CA LEU A 66 6.91 -13.60 -0.69
C LEU A 66 5.68 -13.37 0.20
N LYS A 67 5.16 -14.41 0.86
CA LYS A 67 4.06 -14.25 1.81
C LYS A 67 4.43 -13.33 2.96
N ALA A 68 5.65 -13.42 3.48
CA ALA A 68 6.12 -12.53 4.54
C ALA A 68 6.31 -11.07 4.07
N GLU A 69 6.63 -10.86 2.79
CA GLU A 69 6.72 -9.53 2.18
C GLU A 69 5.34 -8.91 1.89
N VAL A 70 4.40 -9.70 1.36
CA VAL A 70 3.04 -9.25 0.98
C VAL A 70 2.15 -9.10 2.22
N LEU A 71 2.29 -10.01 3.18
CA LEU A 71 1.48 -10.09 4.41
C LEU A 71 2.41 -10.13 5.64
N PRO A 72 3.06 -9.01 5.99
CA PRO A 72 3.89 -8.98 7.18
C PRO A 72 3.08 -9.35 8.42
N ALA A 73 3.60 -10.25 9.26
CA ALA A 73 2.91 -10.69 10.48
C ALA A 73 2.61 -9.54 11.47
N ALA A 74 3.38 -8.45 11.41
CA ALA A 74 3.14 -7.25 12.21
C ALA A 74 2.00 -6.37 11.66
N GLY A 75 1.46 -6.69 10.48
CA GLY A 75 0.50 -5.87 9.77
C GLY A 75 1.13 -4.69 9.02
N TYR A 76 0.27 -3.76 8.64
CA TYR A 76 0.61 -2.49 8.04
C TYR A 76 -0.02 -1.35 8.84
N ILE A 77 0.71 -0.25 9.02
CA ILE A 77 0.23 0.96 9.69
C ILE A 77 0.40 2.16 8.77
N THR A 78 -0.67 2.95 8.63
CA THR A 78 -0.63 4.21 7.88
C THR A 78 -0.06 5.34 8.77
N SER A 79 0.15 6.51 8.17
CA SER A 79 0.53 7.72 8.90
C SER A 79 -0.67 8.49 9.49
N ILE A 80 -1.89 8.08 9.18
CA ILE A 80 -3.12 8.73 9.64
C ILE A 80 -3.74 7.96 10.82
N THR A 81 -4.49 8.65 11.67
CA THR A 81 -5.13 8.07 12.86
C THR A 81 -6.65 8.05 12.74
N TRP A 82 -7.31 7.17 13.49
CA TRP A 82 -8.77 7.11 13.52
C TRP A 82 -9.45 8.39 14.03
N GLY A 83 -8.80 9.15 14.92
CA GLY A 83 -9.36 10.40 15.45
C GLY A 83 -10.78 10.21 16.01
N ASP A 84 -11.71 11.03 15.52
CA ASP A 84 -13.14 10.96 15.87
C ASP A 84 -13.98 10.11 14.91
N THR A 85 -13.37 9.42 13.93
CA THR A 85 -14.09 8.71 12.86
C THR A 85 -15.12 7.72 13.41
N GLY A 86 -14.72 6.83 14.32
CA GLY A 86 -15.65 5.83 14.90
C GLY A 86 -16.82 6.47 15.64
N LYS A 87 -16.56 7.51 16.43
CA LYS A 87 -17.59 8.27 17.15
C LYS A 87 -18.57 8.94 16.19
N LYS A 88 -18.07 9.65 15.17
CA LYS A 88 -18.91 10.32 14.16
C LYS A 88 -19.81 9.31 13.44
N LEU A 89 -19.30 8.13 13.09
CA LEU A 89 -20.07 7.08 12.43
C LEU A 89 -21.22 6.55 13.30
N ILE A 90 -21.02 6.45 14.63
CA ILE A 90 -22.09 6.10 15.56
C ILE A 90 -23.14 7.22 15.65
N GLU A 91 -22.70 8.48 15.74
CA GLU A 91 -23.57 9.64 15.89
C GLU A 91 -24.54 9.81 14.71
N VAL A 92 -24.07 9.54 13.48
CA VAL A 92 -24.89 9.63 12.27
C VAL A 92 -25.64 8.34 11.94
N GLY A 93 -25.51 7.31 12.79
CA GLY A 93 -26.18 6.03 12.61
C GLY A 93 -25.59 5.13 11.53
N ALA A 94 -24.40 5.47 11.00
CA ALA A 94 -23.67 4.61 10.08
C ALA A 94 -23.24 3.31 10.75
N ILE A 95 -22.89 3.37 12.04
CA ILE A 95 -22.53 2.23 12.87
C ILE A 95 -23.55 2.06 14.01
N ASP A 96 -24.08 0.85 14.16
CA ASP A 96 -24.72 0.40 15.39
C ASP A 96 -23.67 -0.19 16.33
N GLU A 97 -23.30 0.60 17.35
CA GLU A 97 -22.30 0.24 18.36
C GLU A 97 -22.54 -1.14 18.98
N LYS A 98 -23.81 -1.52 19.25
CA LYS A 98 -24.10 -2.82 19.87
C LYS A 98 -23.85 -3.97 18.92
N GLN A 99 -24.22 -3.81 17.65
CA GLN A 99 -23.95 -4.83 16.63
C GLN A 99 -22.45 -4.96 16.38
N TYR A 100 -21.72 -3.85 16.32
CA TYR A 100 -20.26 -3.85 16.21
C TYR A 100 -19.59 -4.59 17.37
N GLN A 101 -19.99 -4.31 18.62
CA GLN A 101 -19.46 -5.01 19.80
C GLN A 101 -19.79 -6.51 19.80
N GLN A 102 -20.95 -6.89 19.25
CA GLN A 102 -21.35 -8.29 19.12
C GLN A 102 -20.58 -9.01 18.01
N LEU A 103 -20.32 -8.34 16.89
CA LEU A 103 -19.56 -8.87 15.77
C LEU A 103 -18.09 -9.02 16.15
N PHE A 104 -17.48 -7.96 16.69
CA PHE A 104 -16.04 -7.87 16.99
C PHE A 104 -15.76 -8.23 18.45
N ASN A 105 -15.86 -9.52 18.75
CA ASN A 105 -15.84 -10.06 20.12
C ASN A 105 -14.70 -11.07 20.38
N SER A 106 -13.70 -11.13 19.49
CA SER A 106 -12.53 -12.00 19.60
C SER A 106 -11.24 -11.24 19.27
N PRO A 107 -10.09 -11.61 19.85
CA PRO A 107 -8.79 -11.09 19.44
C PRO A 107 -8.48 -11.30 17.95
N THR A 108 -9.13 -12.27 17.29
CA THR A 108 -8.90 -12.60 15.87
C THR A 108 -9.84 -11.90 14.90
N ASN A 109 -10.76 -11.06 15.38
CA ASN A 109 -11.68 -10.33 14.50
C ASN A 109 -11.81 -8.84 14.83
N GLY A 110 -10.86 -8.28 15.58
CA GLY A 110 -10.78 -6.84 15.79
C GLY A 110 -11.43 -6.33 17.07
N MET A 111 -11.62 -7.18 18.10
CA MET A 111 -12.05 -6.71 19.43
C MET A 111 -11.18 -5.55 19.95
N ASP A 112 -9.87 -5.62 19.72
CA ASP A 112 -8.88 -4.61 20.15
C ASP A 112 -8.99 -3.28 19.40
N GLU A 113 -9.84 -3.20 18.37
CA GLU A 113 -10.14 -1.96 17.63
C GLU A 113 -11.39 -1.23 18.14
N LEU A 114 -12.20 -1.84 19.01
CA LEU A 114 -13.46 -1.24 19.47
C LEU A 114 -13.29 0.10 20.21
N ASP A 115 -12.08 0.42 20.68
CA ASP A 115 -11.81 1.68 21.36
C ASP A 115 -11.94 2.92 20.45
N ILE A 116 -11.79 2.76 19.13
CA ILE A 116 -11.95 3.87 18.17
C ILE A 116 -13.37 4.45 18.17
N LEU A 117 -14.36 3.65 18.58
CA LEU A 117 -15.76 4.03 18.65
C LEU A 117 -16.02 5.14 19.68
N LYS A 118 -15.11 5.31 20.66
CA LYS A 118 -15.19 6.36 21.68
C LYS A 118 -14.79 7.75 21.15
N GLY A 119 -14.10 7.81 20.01
CA GLY A 119 -13.52 9.04 19.44
C GLY A 119 -12.22 9.46 20.12
N GLY A 120 -11.59 10.52 19.61
CA GLY A 120 -10.30 11.01 20.08
C GLY A 120 -9.16 10.01 19.97
N SER A 121 -9.28 9.00 19.11
CA SER A 121 -8.29 7.92 19.00
C SER A 121 -7.02 8.41 18.33
N THR A 122 -5.89 8.29 19.03
CA THR A 122 -4.55 8.53 18.48
C THR A 122 -3.98 7.27 17.81
N LYS A 123 -4.76 6.19 17.73
CA LYS A 123 -4.33 4.93 17.12
C LYS A 123 -4.22 5.14 15.60
N PRO A 124 -3.07 4.82 14.97
CA PRO A 124 -2.96 4.81 13.53
C PRO A 124 -3.98 3.86 12.90
N ILE A 125 -4.47 4.20 11.71
CA ILE A 125 -5.27 3.28 10.92
C ILE A 125 -4.31 2.20 10.41
N GLY A 126 -4.53 0.96 10.83
CA GLY A 126 -3.65 -0.16 10.52
C GLY A 126 -4.42 -1.46 10.37
N ILE A 127 -3.84 -2.37 9.60
CA ILE A 127 -4.48 -3.63 9.18
C ILE A 127 -3.53 -4.81 9.38
N ASN A 128 -4.07 -5.92 9.86
CA ASN A 128 -3.42 -7.22 9.98
C ASN A 128 -4.47 -8.34 9.89
N GLU A 129 -4.03 -9.60 10.00
CA GLU A 129 -4.91 -10.76 9.93
C GLU A 129 -6.02 -10.78 11.01
N ASN A 130 -5.77 -10.16 12.17
CA ASN A 130 -6.69 -10.17 13.31
C ASN A 130 -7.74 -9.07 13.27
N ASN A 131 -7.56 -8.02 12.45
CA ASN A 131 -8.47 -6.88 12.40
C ASN A 131 -8.96 -6.53 11.00
N SER A 132 -8.59 -7.29 9.96
CA SER A 132 -8.93 -7.00 8.56
C SER A 132 -10.43 -6.79 8.33
N GLN A 133 -11.28 -7.63 8.97
CA GLN A 133 -12.74 -7.49 8.93
C GLN A 133 -13.22 -6.18 9.59
N PHE A 134 -12.72 -5.87 10.78
CA PHE A 134 -13.06 -4.63 11.48
C PHE A 134 -12.72 -3.40 10.63
N VAL A 135 -11.54 -3.43 10.01
CA VAL A 135 -11.03 -2.33 9.19
C VAL A 135 -11.86 -2.15 7.93
N VAL A 136 -12.19 -3.24 7.20
CA VAL A 136 -13.04 -3.13 6.01
C VAL A 136 -14.43 -2.61 6.35
N ASP A 137 -15.06 -3.09 7.43
CA ASP A 137 -16.42 -2.68 7.80
C ASP A 137 -16.46 -1.22 8.27
N THR A 138 -15.45 -0.79 9.03
CA THR A 138 -15.36 0.61 9.49
C THR A 138 -15.10 1.58 8.34
N LEU A 139 -14.18 1.24 7.43
CA LEU A 139 -13.91 2.06 6.25
C LEU A 139 -15.06 2.03 5.25
N TRP A 140 -15.79 0.91 5.16
CA TRP A 140 -17.01 0.80 4.37
C TRP A 140 -18.09 1.74 4.92
N ALA A 141 -18.36 1.71 6.22
CA ALA A 141 -19.28 2.65 6.86
C ALA A 141 -18.90 4.11 6.58
N PHE A 142 -17.59 4.42 6.66
CA PHE A 142 -17.07 5.74 6.35
C PHE A 142 -17.27 6.14 4.89
N GLY A 143 -16.77 5.35 3.94
CA GLY A 143 -16.86 5.66 2.51
C GLY A 143 -18.31 5.73 2.02
N LEU A 144 -19.20 4.90 2.58
CA LEU A 144 -20.64 4.97 2.31
C LEU A 144 -21.23 6.32 2.76
N THR A 145 -20.80 6.83 3.91
CA THR A 145 -21.45 7.96 4.57
C THR A 145 -20.86 9.32 4.18
N GLN A 146 -19.56 9.35 3.88
CA GLN A 146 -18.80 10.54 3.55
C GLN A 146 -19.29 11.19 2.25
N LYS A 147 -19.41 12.52 2.28
CA LYS A 147 -19.80 13.34 1.13
C LYS A 147 -18.71 13.23 0.05
N SER A 148 -19.11 12.76 -1.12
CA SER A 148 -18.16 12.35 -2.15
C SER A 148 -18.67 12.64 -3.57
N LYS A 149 -17.86 13.32 -4.39
CA LYS A 149 -18.15 13.44 -5.83
C LYS A 149 -18.14 12.08 -6.52
N VAL A 150 -17.35 11.12 -6.03
CA VAL A 150 -17.34 9.74 -6.56
C VAL A 150 -18.73 9.10 -6.42
N LEU A 151 -19.39 9.32 -5.29
CA LEU A 151 -20.72 8.78 -5.04
C LEU A 151 -21.85 9.60 -5.66
N ASP A 152 -21.73 10.92 -5.70
CA ASP A 152 -22.79 11.82 -6.17
C ASP A 152 -22.83 11.97 -7.70
N GLU A 153 -21.68 11.83 -8.36
CA GLU A 153 -21.51 12.09 -9.79
C GLU A 153 -20.92 10.90 -10.55
N GLY A 154 -20.46 9.87 -9.84
CA GLY A 154 -19.75 8.74 -10.43
C GLY A 154 -20.65 7.68 -11.09
N PRO A 155 -20.03 6.63 -11.63
CA PRO A 155 -20.71 5.57 -12.38
C PRO A 155 -21.77 4.81 -11.59
N MET A 156 -21.58 4.62 -10.26
CA MET A 156 -22.57 3.93 -9.42
C MET A 156 -23.90 4.70 -9.37
N LYS A 157 -23.86 6.03 -9.22
CA LYS A 157 -25.06 6.88 -9.26
C LYS A 157 -25.74 6.87 -10.63
N ASN A 158 -24.94 6.80 -11.69
CA ASN A 158 -25.39 6.93 -13.07
C ASN A 158 -25.68 5.59 -13.77
N SER A 159 -25.57 4.45 -13.07
CA SER A 159 -25.75 3.12 -13.69
C SER A 159 -27.21 2.81 -14.06
N GLY A 160 -28.17 3.55 -13.49
CA GLY A 160 -29.60 3.27 -13.58
C GLY A 160 -30.08 2.15 -12.64
N THR A 161 -29.19 1.57 -11.84
CA THR A 161 -29.52 0.59 -10.79
C THR A 161 -30.08 1.33 -9.58
N ASP A 162 -31.11 0.76 -8.95
CA ASP A 162 -31.58 1.25 -7.64
C ASP A 162 -30.43 1.19 -6.63
N LEU A 163 -30.24 2.28 -5.89
CA LEU A 163 -29.18 2.40 -4.91
C LEU A 163 -29.22 1.28 -3.87
N GLY A 164 -30.37 0.71 -3.53
CA GLY A 164 -30.48 -0.40 -2.58
C GLY A 164 -30.00 -1.77 -3.12
N ASN A 165 -29.73 -1.89 -4.43
CA ASN A 165 -29.43 -3.16 -5.08
C ASN A 165 -27.93 -3.42 -5.34
N PHE A 166 -27.06 -2.50 -4.93
CA PHE A 166 -25.61 -2.71 -4.97
C PHE A 166 -25.12 -3.49 -3.75
N ALA A 167 -23.99 -4.18 -3.86
CA ALA A 167 -23.49 -4.97 -2.74
C ALA A 167 -23.05 -4.10 -1.54
N SER A 168 -22.54 -2.89 -1.80
CA SER A 168 -22.02 -1.92 -0.83
C SER A 168 -23.12 -1.13 -0.12
N THR A 169 -24.37 -1.25 -0.57
CA THR A 169 -25.51 -0.59 0.06
C THR A 169 -26.52 -1.63 0.53
N GLY A 170 -26.96 -2.54 -0.34
CA GLY A 170 -27.86 -3.63 0.01
C GLY A 170 -27.25 -4.64 0.98
N GLY A 171 -25.92 -4.79 0.97
CA GLY A 171 -25.21 -5.65 1.92
C GLY A 171 -24.89 -4.99 3.27
N TRP A 172 -25.06 -3.68 3.42
CA TRP A 172 -24.72 -2.98 4.67
C TRP A 172 -25.84 -3.16 5.70
N THR A 173 -25.54 -3.90 6.77
CA THR A 173 -26.49 -4.25 7.84
C THR A 173 -26.04 -3.82 9.23
N LEU A 174 -24.82 -3.31 9.38
CA LEU A 174 -24.22 -2.96 10.66
C LEU A 174 -24.53 -1.52 11.12
N GLY A 175 -25.39 -0.80 10.40
CA GLY A 175 -25.83 0.56 10.73
C GLY A 175 -27.19 0.61 11.42
N LYS A 176 -27.47 1.72 12.11
CA LYS A 176 -28.82 2.05 12.62
C LYS A 176 -29.72 2.62 11.54
N GLU A 177 -29.12 3.27 10.56
CA GLU A 177 -29.79 3.87 9.41
C GLU A 177 -29.56 3.00 8.16
N SER A 178 -30.47 3.07 7.20
CA SER A 178 -30.31 2.34 5.94
C SER A 178 -29.14 2.89 5.14
N ALA A 179 -28.44 2.02 4.40
CA ALA A 179 -27.34 2.43 3.54
C ALA A 179 -27.73 3.50 2.52
N THR A 180 -28.95 3.42 1.98
CA THR A 180 -29.51 4.41 1.05
C THR A 180 -29.70 5.80 1.67
N LYS A 181 -29.92 5.88 2.99
CA LYS A 181 -30.00 7.14 3.73
C LYS A 181 -28.61 7.68 4.07
N LEU A 182 -27.65 6.79 4.29
CA LEU A 182 -26.26 7.13 4.61
C LEU A 182 -25.47 7.59 3.38
N TYR A 183 -25.77 7.04 2.21
CA TYR A 183 -25.03 7.25 0.97
C TYR A 183 -24.72 8.72 0.67
N SER A 184 -23.43 9.09 0.77
CA SER A 184 -22.93 10.46 0.51
C SER A 184 -23.69 11.57 1.26
N SER A 185 -24.12 11.27 2.49
CA SER A 185 -25.06 12.12 3.25
C SER A 185 -24.39 13.06 4.24
N GLN A 186 -23.15 12.79 4.67
CA GLN A 186 -22.46 13.55 5.72
C GLN A 186 -21.06 13.99 5.30
N GLU A 187 -20.67 15.20 5.67
CA GLU A 187 -19.27 15.64 5.57
C GLU A 187 -18.54 15.25 6.87
N LEU A 188 -18.10 13.98 6.96
CA LEU A 188 -17.39 13.46 8.14
C LEU A 188 -15.97 14.05 8.24
N VAL A 189 -15.33 14.21 7.09
CA VAL A 189 -14.12 15.01 6.86
C VAL A 189 -14.35 16.02 5.75
N GLN A 190 -13.70 17.18 5.89
CA GLN A 190 -13.77 18.23 4.89
C GLN A 190 -12.81 17.93 3.73
N LEU A 191 -13.34 17.92 2.52
CA LEU A 191 -12.60 17.81 1.27
C LEU A 191 -12.98 19.00 0.39
N ASN A 192 -12.01 19.83 0.01
CA ASN A 192 -12.25 20.87 -0.98
C ASN A 192 -12.38 20.27 -2.39
N ASP A 193 -12.77 21.09 -3.38
CA ASP A 193 -12.98 20.62 -4.75
C ASP A 193 -11.76 19.93 -5.37
N PHE A 194 -10.55 20.47 -5.14
CA PHE A 194 -9.32 19.86 -5.63
C PHE A 194 -9.09 18.48 -5.00
N GLN A 195 -9.36 18.34 -3.70
CA GLN A 195 -9.25 17.08 -2.99
C GLN A 195 -10.31 16.06 -3.47
N GLN A 196 -11.55 16.49 -3.71
CA GLN A 196 -12.59 15.64 -4.28
C GLN A 196 -12.20 15.11 -5.68
N ASP A 197 -11.63 15.97 -6.52
CA ASP A 197 -11.17 15.58 -7.85
C ASP A 197 -9.94 14.65 -7.77
N LEU A 198 -9.07 14.85 -6.77
CA LEU A 198 -7.94 13.95 -6.49
C LEU A 198 -8.41 12.57 -6.02
N VAL A 199 -9.37 12.50 -5.11
CA VAL A 199 -10.00 11.24 -4.67
C VAL A 199 -10.54 10.49 -5.88
N LYS A 200 -11.31 11.16 -6.74
CA LYS A 200 -11.87 10.56 -7.96
C LYS A 200 -10.78 10.02 -8.88
N LYS A 201 -9.73 10.80 -9.18
CA LYS A 201 -8.61 10.40 -10.02
C LYS A 201 -7.91 9.14 -9.49
N ILE A 202 -7.67 9.06 -8.18
CA ILE A 202 -7.05 7.88 -7.56
C ILE A 202 -7.99 6.68 -7.65
N ALA A 203 -9.25 6.86 -7.26
CA ALA A 203 -10.28 5.83 -7.24
C ALA A 203 -10.56 5.21 -8.63
N GLU A 204 -10.43 5.98 -9.72
CA GLU A 204 -10.56 5.49 -11.10
C GLU A 204 -9.47 4.49 -11.51
N SER A 205 -8.33 4.50 -10.82
CA SER A 205 -7.18 3.65 -11.17
C SER A 205 -7.01 2.41 -10.30
N ILE A 206 -7.81 2.29 -9.23
CA ILE A 206 -7.69 1.22 -8.25
C ILE A 206 -8.80 0.19 -8.47
N TYR A 207 -8.41 -1.07 -8.52
CA TYR A 207 -9.28 -2.24 -8.65
C TYR A 207 -9.05 -3.18 -7.47
N ARG A 208 -9.96 -4.13 -7.31
CA ARG A 208 -9.86 -5.18 -6.30
C ARG A 208 -10.47 -6.49 -6.83
N PRO A 209 -9.96 -7.67 -6.42
CA PRO A 209 -10.19 -8.94 -7.14
C PRO A 209 -11.63 -9.48 -7.11
N CYS A 210 -12.55 -8.80 -6.44
CA CYS A 210 -13.94 -9.22 -6.32
C CYS A 210 -14.84 -8.83 -7.50
N CYS A 211 -14.47 -7.81 -8.30
CA CYS A 211 -15.19 -7.44 -9.53
C CYS A 211 -14.33 -6.57 -10.46
N ASP A 212 -14.82 -6.29 -11.67
CA ASP A 212 -14.12 -5.48 -12.68
C ASP A 212 -14.43 -3.97 -12.58
N ASN A 213 -15.15 -3.55 -11.55
CA ASN A 213 -15.41 -2.14 -11.29
C ASN A 213 -14.17 -1.48 -10.64
N PRO A 214 -13.76 -0.26 -11.03
CA PRO A 214 -12.78 0.50 -10.26
C PRO A 214 -13.36 0.95 -8.91
N THR A 215 -12.52 1.45 -8.00
CA THR A 215 -12.96 2.06 -6.73
C THR A 215 -13.86 3.28 -6.95
N SER A 216 -13.76 3.96 -8.11
CA SER A 216 -14.72 5.00 -8.50
C SER A 216 -16.13 4.48 -8.81
N PHE A 217 -16.29 3.16 -8.95
CA PHE A 217 -17.56 2.43 -8.89
C PHE A 217 -17.54 1.46 -7.69
N PRO A 218 -17.78 1.97 -6.46
CA PRO A 218 -17.64 1.18 -5.24
C PRO A 218 -18.88 0.29 -4.98
N ASP A 219 -19.21 -0.62 -5.91
CA ASP A 219 -20.33 -1.55 -5.77
C ASP A 219 -20.13 -2.57 -4.64
N CYS A 220 -18.90 -3.03 -4.37
CA CYS A 220 -18.65 -3.95 -3.25
C CYS A 220 -18.22 -3.23 -1.96
N ASN A 221 -18.34 -3.92 -0.83
CA ASN A 221 -17.84 -3.46 0.48
C ASN A 221 -16.35 -3.04 0.42
N HIS A 222 -15.49 -3.85 -0.20
CA HIS A 222 -14.06 -3.52 -0.35
C HIS A 222 -13.82 -2.26 -1.20
N GLY A 223 -14.63 -2.03 -2.24
CA GLY A 223 -14.56 -0.82 -3.04
C GLY A 223 -14.95 0.42 -2.26
N MET A 224 -16.03 0.32 -1.47
CA MET A 224 -16.48 1.40 -0.61
C MET A 224 -15.48 1.69 0.53
N ALA A 225 -14.88 0.64 1.09
CA ALA A 225 -13.83 0.75 2.10
C ALA A 225 -12.55 1.40 1.54
N ALA A 226 -12.10 0.98 0.35
CA ALA A 226 -10.96 1.59 -0.33
C ALA A 226 -11.23 3.07 -0.64
N LEU A 227 -12.44 3.42 -1.08
CA LEU A 227 -12.84 4.82 -1.26
C LEU A 227 -12.73 5.61 0.05
N GLY A 228 -13.25 5.06 1.15
CA GLY A 228 -13.17 5.71 2.45
C GLY A 228 -11.73 5.94 2.94
N LEU A 229 -10.82 4.99 2.70
CA LEU A 229 -9.40 5.18 3.02
C LEU A 229 -8.78 6.31 2.18
N ILE A 230 -9.01 6.32 0.87
CA ILE A 230 -8.52 7.37 -0.04
C ILE A 230 -9.02 8.75 0.41
N GLU A 231 -10.29 8.86 0.78
CA GLU A 231 -10.88 10.12 1.25
C GLU A 231 -10.22 10.63 2.54
N LEU A 232 -9.97 9.74 3.51
CA LEU A 232 -9.27 10.08 4.75
C LEU A 232 -7.83 10.54 4.49
N GLU A 233 -7.11 9.84 3.62
CA GLU A 233 -5.70 10.12 3.32
C GLU A 233 -5.54 11.40 2.50
N VAL A 234 -6.43 11.64 1.52
CA VAL A 234 -6.46 12.90 0.78
C VAL A 234 -6.84 14.08 1.69
N ALA A 235 -7.79 13.90 2.60
CA ALA A 235 -8.13 14.93 3.60
C ALA A 235 -6.92 15.27 4.49
N ALA A 236 -6.12 14.26 4.85
CA ALA A 236 -4.89 14.42 5.60
C ALA A 236 -3.69 14.96 4.78
N GLY A 237 -3.85 15.13 3.47
CA GLY A 237 -2.84 15.72 2.60
C GLY A 237 -1.69 14.78 2.21
N LEU A 238 -1.92 13.46 2.26
CA LEU A 238 -0.94 12.47 1.80
C LEU A 238 -0.73 12.59 0.28
N SER A 239 0.46 12.17 -0.17
CA SER A 239 0.77 12.12 -1.61
C SER A 239 0.05 10.95 -2.28
N GLU A 240 -0.26 11.08 -3.58
CA GLU A 240 -0.82 9.98 -4.38
C GLU A 240 -0.03 8.68 -4.23
N GLU A 241 1.31 8.79 -4.27
CA GLU A 241 2.22 7.66 -4.14
C GLU A 241 2.08 6.92 -2.81
N GLN A 242 1.86 7.66 -1.71
CA GLN A 242 1.62 7.06 -0.40
C GLN A 242 0.24 6.41 -0.33
N ILE A 243 -0.78 7.06 -0.87
CA ILE A 243 -2.15 6.52 -0.92
C ILE A 243 -2.18 5.19 -1.68
N TYR A 244 -1.49 5.09 -2.82
CA TYR A 244 -1.41 3.82 -3.55
C TYR A 244 -0.68 2.73 -2.75
N ARG A 245 0.34 3.07 -1.95
CA ARG A 245 1.00 2.10 -1.06
C ARG A 245 0.07 1.63 0.06
N ASP A 246 -0.63 2.56 0.69
CA ASP A 246 -1.54 2.28 1.79
C ASP A 246 -2.69 1.38 1.29
N VAL A 247 -3.32 1.75 0.16
CA VAL A 247 -4.40 0.92 -0.44
C VAL A 247 -3.89 -0.44 -0.91
N LEU A 248 -2.66 -0.55 -1.45
CA LEU A 248 -2.07 -1.84 -1.82
C LEU A 248 -1.90 -2.76 -0.60
N ALA A 249 -1.42 -2.22 0.52
CA ALA A 249 -1.31 -2.99 1.75
C ALA A 249 -2.69 -3.47 2.24
N PHE A 250 -3.69 -2.59 2.24
CA PHE A 250 -5.04 -2.94 2.71
C PHE A 250 -5.69 -4.00 1.84
N ASN A 251 -5.64 -3.83 0.51
CA ASN A 251 -6.12 -4.84 -0.41
C ASN A 251 -5.36 -6.17 -0.26
N SER A 252 -4.06 -6.15 0.06
CA SER A 252 -3.29 -7.37 0.31
C SER A 252 -3.86 -8.15 1.49
N PHE A 253 -4.21 -7.50 2.60
CA PHE A 253 -4.84 -8.16 3.74
C PHE A 253 -6.30 -8.56 3.51
N TRP A 254 -7.04 -7.85 2.66
CA TRP A 254 -8.40 -8.23 2.27
C TRP A 254 -8.45 -9.36 1.24
N PHE A 255 -7.43 -9.46 0.38
CA PHE A 255 -7.30 -10.51 -0.63
C PHE A 255 -5.92 -11.22 -0.57
N PRO A 256 -5.58 -11.87 0.56
CA PRO A 256 -4.24 -12.43 0.80
C PRO A 256 -3.70 -13.30 -0.33
N GLN A 257 -4.52 -14.23 -0.80
CA GLN A 257 -4.13 -15.18 -1.84
C GLN A 257 -3.84 -14.47 -3.17
N THR A 258 -4.68 -13.52 -3.58
CA THR A 258 -4.52 -12.84 -4.87
C THR A 258 -3.25 -12.03 -4.91
N TYR A 259 -2.94 -11.28 -3.85
CA TYR A 259 -1.72 -10.47 -3.83
C TYR A 259 -0.46 -11.31 -3.69
N LEU A 260 -0.54 -12.48 -3.04
CA LEU A 260 0.54 -13.47 -3.07
C LEU A 260 0.76 -14.04 -4.48
N GLU A 261 -0.30 -14.38 -5.21
CA GLU A 261 -0.21 -14.84 -6.61
C GLU A 261 0.40 -13.78 -7.53
N ILE A 262 0.03 -12.50 -7.35
CA ILE A 262 0.63 -11.39 -8.09
C ILE A 262 2.12 -11.26 -7.75
N ALA A 263 2.51 -11.39 -6.48
CA ALA A 263 3.91 -11.34 -6.07
C ALA A 263 4.72 -12.48 -6.71
N VAL A 264 4.18 -13.70 -6.72
CA VAL A 264 4.81 -14.86 -7.41
C VAL A 264 4.96 -14.59 -8.90
N TYR A 265 3.92 -14.05 -9.55
CA TYR A 265 3.94 -13.74 -10.98
C TYR A 265 5.07 -12.76 -11.35
N PHE A 266 5.26 -11.71 -10.56
CA PHE A 266 6.35 -10.75 -10.79
C PHE A 266 7.72 -11.31 -10.41
N SER A 267 7.80 -12.13 -9.36
CA SER A 267 9.03 -12.82 -8.99
C SER A 267 9.55 -13.74 -10.10
N GLN A 268 8.67 -14.44 -10.81
CA GLN A 268 9.05 -15.25 -11.98
C GLN A 268 9.62 -14.42 -13.15
N GLN A 269 9.33 -13.11 -13.17
CA GLN A 269 9.89 -12.15 -14.12
C GLN A 269 11.13 -11.42 -13.57
N GLY A 270 11.62 -11.83 -12.40
CA GLY A 270 12.81 -11.25 -11.78
C GLY A 270 12.58 -9.87 -11.16
N LYS A 271 11.35 -9.54 -10.75
CA LYS A 271 11.02 -8.30 -10.03
C LYS A 271 10.60 -8.63 -8.59
N GLY A 272 11.20 -7.96 -7.61
CA GLY A 272 10.83 -8.12 -6.19
C GLY A 272 9.57 -7.33 -5.83
N TRP A 273 8.83 -7.77 -4.81
CA TRP A 273 7.57 -7.14 -4.38
C TRP A 273 7.74 -5.65 -4.05
N GLY A 274 8.79 -5.31 -3.28
CA GLY A 274 9.10 -3.93 -2.91
C GLY A 274 9.57 -3.02 -4.06
N GLU A 275 9.80 -3.56 -5.26
CA GLU A 275 10.20 -2.80 -6.46
C GLU A 275 9.00 -2.47 -7.37
N LEU A 276 7.83 -3.06 -7.10
CA LEU A 276 6.64 -2.90 -7.92
C LEU A 276 5.99 -1.53 -7.68
N ASP A 277 5.53 -0.91 -8.76
CA ASP A 277 4.73 0.31 -8.66
C ASP A 277 3.32 -0.02 -8.12
N PRO A 278 2.92 0.49 -6.94
CA PRO A 278 1.64 0.12 -6.34
C PRO A 278 0.44 0.46 -7.21
N LYS A 279 0.50 1.55 -7.98
CA LYS A 279 -0.56 1.94 -8.91
C LYS A 279 -0.74 0.92 -10.02
N THR A 280 0.36 0.38 -10.55
CA THR A 280 0.33 -0.71 -11.54
C THR A 280 -0.34 -1.95 -10.95
N ILE A 281 0.08 -2.37 -9.74
CA ILE A 281 -0.47 -3.57 -9.08
C ILE A 281 -1.96 -3.43 -8.76
N LEU A 282 -2.40 -2.25 -8.34
CA LEU A 282 -3.81 -1.94 -8.09
C LEU A 282 -4.62 -1.76 -9.38
N GLY A 283 -3.99 -1.70 -10.54
CA GLY A 283 -4.65 -1.53 -11.83
C GLY A 283 -5.51 -2.73 -12.24
N SER A 284 -6.34 -2.53 -13.27
CA SER A 284 -7.27 -3.55 -13.76
C SER A 284 -6.58 -4.83 -14.23
N GLU A 285 -5.39 -4.74 -14.83
CA GLU A 285 -4.67 -5.90 -15.36
C GLU A 285 -4.30 -6.94 -14.29
N TYR A 286 -4.15 -6.51 -13.03
CA TYR A 286 -3.69 -7.36 -11.93
C TYR A 286 -4.74 -7.51 -10.83
N SER A 287 -5.40 -6.42 -10.44
CA SER A 287 -6.31 -6.39 -9.30
C SER A 287 -7.79 -6.42 -9.66
N SER A 288 -8.21 -6.34 -10.93
CA SER A 288 -9.63 -6.61 -11.25
C SER A 288 -9.94 -8.10 -11.14
N ALA A 289 -11.21 -8.50 -11.03
CA ALA A 289 -11.58 -9.92 -11.01
C ALA A 289 -11.07 -10.68 -12.24
N SER A 290 -11.20 -10.08 -13.42
CA SER A 290 -10.70 -10.67 -14.67
C SER A 290 -9.17 -10.68 -14.74
N GLY A 291 -8.51 -9.60 -14.32
CA GLY A 291 -7.05 -9.50 -14.28
C GLY A 291 -6.42 -10.51 -13.31
N SER A 292 -6.93 -10.56 -12.07
CA SER A 292 -6.44 -11.50 -11.07
C SER A 292 -6.65 -12.95 -11.48
N ALA A 293 -7.76 -13.28 -12.15
CA ALA A 293 -8.00 -14.62 -12.68
C ALA A 293 -6.96 -15.01 -13.75
N VAL A 294 -6.56 -14.07 -14.59
CA VAL A 294 -5.48 -14.28 -15.58
C VAL A 294 -4.15 -14.56 -14.87
N ILE A 295 -3.81 -13.79 -13.83
CA ILE A 295 -2.58 -14.02 -13.05
C ILE A 295 -2.62 -15.36 -12.33
N SER A 296 -3.70 -15.67 -11.63
CA SER A 296 -3.91 -16.94 -10.91
C SER A 296 -3.68 -18.14 -11.84
N SER A 297 -4.21 -18.08 -13.06
CA SER A 297 -4.04 -19.14 -14.06
C SER A 297 -2.59 -19.39 -14.50
N GLN A 298 -1.73 -18.37 -14.41
CA GLN A 298 -0.32 -18.43 -14.80
C GLN A 298 0.57 -18.96 -13.67
N VAL A 299 0.14 -18.83 -12.41
CA VAL A 299 0.92 -19.24 -11.24
C VAL A 299 0.35 -20.44 -10.49
N LYS A 300 -0.82 -20.96 -10.88
CA LYS A 300 -1.52 -22.07 -10.23
C LYS A 300 -0.68 -23.34 -9.96
N ASP A 301 0.35 -23.58 -10.78
CA ASP A 301 1.18 -24.79 -10.70
C ASP A 301 2.45 -24.57 -9.83
N VAL A 302 2.59 -23.39 -9.22
CA VAL A 302 3.72 -23.07 -8.32
C VAL A 302 3.51 -23.73 -6.95
N PRO A 303 4.42 -24.62 -6.50
CA PRO A 303 4.33 -25.24 -5.18
C PRO A 303 4.35 -24.19 -4.06
N GLY A 304 3.50 -24.39 -3.04
CA GLY A 304 3.41 -23.52 -1.86
C GLY A 304 2.30 -22.48 -1.91
N LEU A 305 1.63 -22.29 -3.06
CA LEU A 305 0.38 -21.52 -3.13
C LEU A 305 -0.79 -22.37 -2.59
N ASP A 306 -1.55 -21.81 -1.64
CA ASP A 306 -2.77 -22.45 -1.15
C ASP A 306 -3.86 -22.40 -2.25
N SER A 307 -4.68 -23.43 -2.35
CA SER A 307 -5.78 -23.53 -3.32
C SER A 307 -7.09 -22.85 -2.83
N GLY A 308 -7.04 -22.07 -1.75
CA GLY A 308 -8.20 -21.48 -1.08
C GLY A 308 -8.25 -19.96 -1.23
N GLY A 309 -9.00 -19.46 -2.20
CA GLY A 309 -9.26 -18.03 -2.37
C GLY A 309 -10.14 -17.46 -1.25
N GLY A 310 -9.76 -16.29 -0.73
CA GLY A 310 -10.59 -15.51 0.20
C GLY A 310 -11.95 -15.19 -0.42
N SER A 311 -13.02 -15.57 0.26
CA SER A 311 -14.40 -15.31 -0.17
C SER A 311 -14.83 -13.92 0.29
N CYS A 312 -15.49 -13.17 -0.60
CA CYS A 312 -16.33 -12.04 -0.21
C CYS A 312 -17.58 -12.57 0.50
N GLY A 313 -17.44 -12.94 1.77
CA GLY A 313 -18.55 -13.27 2.67
C GLY A 313 -18.65 -12.19 3.74
N VAL A 314 -19.88 -11.73 3.98
CA VAL A 314 -20.26 -10.88 5.12
C VAL A 314 -20.06 -11.59 6.46
#